data_AF-A0AA39M6C1-F1
#
_entry.id   AF-A0AA39M6C1-F1
#
_cell.length_a   1.000
_cell.length_b   1.000
_cell.length_c   1.000
_cell.angle_alpha   90.00
_cell.angle_beta   90.00
_cell.angle_gamma   90.00
#
_symmetry.space_group_name_H-M   'P 1'
#
loop_
_entity.id
_entity.type
_entity.pdbx_description
1 polymer ?
#
loop_
_entity_poly.entity_id
_entity_poly.type
_entity_poly.pdbx_seq_one_letter_code
_entity_poly.pdbx_strand_id
1 'polypeptide(L)'
;MRSCAFLLIGLFALGVADFNTFDFPHRFGAEQLKCQDFYAATCNFATNRNKSFTAELRDRFYDDVLKLVLNYDLGFKDPIFSYMREIFMHETYDARQFNDGEALARQAYEGERYPVITEDYEHKKQLNVLANGGKGKLINETCAFTKCPAFIQGIAYGYKKLTDRHSRMDMATWTVKASYRNPGVDFLETKKTMIKEFKTLKGNKDFHLKLLRSTEMAPYVNMVIMKLMIENKKLLSKQKRATLTKFYGLIRDEFIASIKSISWLSEKDKKQAMDMVKKLETNVYFSDKIDNLAIYKDALKFYQDEVKKNLGKMTYKTGVTTYEKLMNHLRVEVHKAFRHYLNREKSNGSFLRHLNGERPIYEFNPLHQNDLQHIAFYPAVSHYLQQKLPYGIQFGAVGFAFAREMFARMAKDFKLNPTDAEKLKKVQRCYADYYQSFGVKQRDGELHFNERNIKVRDGIADVEAMRIAYNALIKSDVYRGFKSSMSMSAFNDVEWFFHTALLGTCDERADLEQYEALRGDSLTRLNAIVRQMPQFSRLFRCGAGDKMRAVEKICQVFA
;
A
#
# COMPACT_ATOMS: atom_id res chain seq x y z
N MET A 1 -57.29 -0.37 -46.20
CA MET A 1 -56.94 -1.00 -44.90
C MET A 1 -55.61 -1.75 -44.98
N ARG A 2 -54.51 -1.06 -45.27
CA ARG A 2 -53.12 -1.56 -45.21
C ARG A 2 -52.24 -0.32 -45.04
N SER A 3 -51.83 0.01 -43.81
CA SER A 3 -50.76 1.00 -43.49
C SER A 3 -50.52 1.29 -42.00
N CYS A 4 -51.11 0.56 -41.03
CA CYS A 4 -50.90 0.84 -39.59
C CYS A 4 -50.10 -0.22 -38.80
N ALA A 5 -49.59 -1.28 -39.43
CA ALA A 5 -48.95 -2.38 -38.70
C ALA A 5 -47.42 -2.26 -38.50
N PHE A 6 -46.73 -1.35 -39.18
CA PHE A 6 -45.26 -1.25 -39.12
C PHE A 6 -44.70 -0.17 -38.18
N LEU A 7 -45.55 0.67 -37.57
CA LEU A 7 -45.11 1.75 -36.68
C LEU A 7 -45.10 1.36 -35.18
N LEU A 8 -45.67 0.22 -34.81
CA LEU A 8 -45.72 -0.26 -33.43
C LEU A 8 -44.56 -1.17 -33.02
N ILE A 9 -43.81 -1.73 -33.98
CA ILE A 9 -42.62 -2.57 -33.68
C ILE A 9 -41.35 -1.70 -33.54
N GLY A 10 -41.33 -0.49 -34.13
CA GLY A 10 -40.22 0.47 -33.99
C GLY A 10 -40.14 1.20 -32.65
N LEU A 11 -41.22 1.20 -31.86
CA LEU A 11 -41.28 1.88 -30.55
C LEU A 11 -40.92 0.96 -29.36
N PHE A 12 -40.87 -0.37 -29.55
CA PHE A 12 -40.41 -1.30 -28.51
C PHE A 12 -38.89 -1.58 -28.56
N ALA A 13 -38.19 -1.14 -29.62
CA ALA A 13 -36.74 -1.22 -29.72
C ALA A 13 -36.02 0.04 -29.17
N LEU A 14 -36.76 1.11 -28.87
CA LEU A 14 -36.23 2.34 -28.27
C LEU A 14 -36.34 2.24 -26.75
N GLY A 15 -35.26 1.78 -26.12
CA GLY A 15 -35.09 1.95 -24.68
C GLY A 15 -35.34 0.70 -23.85
N VAL A 16 -34.71 -0.43 -24.21
CA VAL A 16 -34.04 -1.17 -23.14
C VAL A 16 -32.91 -0.25 -22.69
N ALA A 17 -33.27 0.73 -21.84
CA ALA A 17 -32.28 1.51 -21.13
C ALA A 17 -31.34 0.47 -20.55
N ASP A 18 -30.08 0.56 -20.92
CA ASP A 18 -29.04 -0.35 -20.47
C ASP A 18 -28.92 -0.12 -18.96
N PHE A 19 -29.82 -0.77 -18.22
CA PHE A 19 -29.88 -0.88 -16.77
C PHE A 19 -28.66 -1.71 -16.43
N ASN A 20 -27.50 -1.08 -16.55
CA ASN A 20 -26.22 -1.60 -16.15
C ASN A 20 -26.35 -1.84 -14.67
N THR A 21 -26.72 -3.06 -14.34
CA THR A 21 -26.82 -3.56 -12.99
C THR A 21 -25.41 -3.51 -12.44
N PHE A 22 -25.16 -2.58 -11.53
CA PHE A 22 -23.88 -2.58 -10.85
C PHE A 22 -23.81 -3.85 -10.00
N ASP A 23 -22.98 -4.81 -10.42
CA ASP A 23 -22.70 -6.01 -9.66
C ASP A 23 -21.65 -5.67 -8.60
N PHE A 24 -22.07 -5.74 -7.33
CA PHE A 24 -21.18 -5.59 -6.19
C PHE A 24 -20.82 -6.99 -5.68
N PRO A 25 -19.66 -7.56 -6.06
CA PRO A 25 -19.35 -8.96 -5.76
C PRO A 25 -19.20 -9.24 -4.26
N HIS A 26 -19.00 -8.19 -3.47
CA HIS A 26 -18.86 -8.26 -2.03
C HIS A 26 -20.22 -8.49 -1.34
N ARG A 27 -20.28 -9.55 -0.54
CA ARG A 27 -21.47 -9.98 0.21
C ARG A 27 -21.37 -9.53 1.66
N PHE A 28 -22.31 -8.68 2.07
CA PHE A 28 -22.44 -8.32 3.48
C PHE A 28 -22.95 -9.49 4.32
N GLY A 29 -22.51 -9.56 5.58
CA GLY A 29 -22.94 -10.61 6.50
C GLY A 29 -24.44 -10.50 6.77
N ALA A 30 -25.22 -11.48 6.29
CA ALA A 30 -26.65 -11.56 6.58
C ALA A 30 -26.91 -12.06 8.01
N GLU A 31 -25.99 -12.87 8.56
CA GLU A 31 -26.10 -13.48 9.89
C GLU A 31 -25.66 -12.51 11.00
N GLN A 32 -24.68 -11.65 10.74
CA GLN A 32 -24.21 -10.64 11.69
C GLN A 32 -25.06 -9.37 11.57
N LEU A 33 -25.86 -9.09 12.58
CA LEU A 33 -26.59 -7.82 12.66
C LEU A 33 -25.58 -6.66 12.71
N LYS A 34 -25.77 -5.66 11.84
CA LYS A 34 -24.93 -4.45 11.75
C LYS A 34 -24.79 -3.72 13.10
N CYS A 35 -25.79 -3.85 13.98
CA CYS A 35 -25.79 -3.27 15.32
C CYS A 35 -25.03 -4.09 16.38
N GLN A 36 -24.68 -5.35 16.08
CA GLN A 36 -23.89 -6.22 16.97
C GLN A 36 -22.40 -6.15 16.64
N ASP A 37 -22.05 -6.20 15.36
CA ASP A 37 -20.67 -6.06 14.90
C ASP A 37 -20.65 -5.54 13.46
N PHE A 38 -20.42 -4.23 13.31
CA PHE A 38 -20.45 -3.62 11.99
C PHE A 38 -19.25 -4.04 11.14
N TYR A 39 -18.08 -4.27 11.75
CA TYR A 39 -16.90 -4.82 11.09
C TYR A 39 -17.20 -6.20 10.50
N ALA A 40 -17.69 -7.13 11.31
CA ALA A 40 -17.99 -8.48 10.84
C ALA A 40 -19.06 -8.48 9.75
N ALA A 41 -20.12 -7.68 9.90
CA ALA A 41 -21.17 -7.51 8.90
C ALA A 41 -20.64 -6.88 7.59
N THR A 42 -19.69 -5.95 7.68
CA THR A 42 -19.13 -5.23 6.53
C THR A 42 -18.01 -5.98 5.84
N CYS A 43 -17.12 -6.67 6.53
CA CYS A 43 -15.99 -7.36 5.89
C CYS A 43 -16.36 -8.80 5.47
N ASN A 44 -17.11 -9.51 6.32
CA ASN A 44 -17.66 -10.86 6.07
C ASN A 44 -16.68 -11.80 5.33
N PHE A 45 -15.46 -11.97 5.84
CA PHE A 45 -14.41 -12.73 5.16
C PHE A 45 -14.79 -14.19 4.91
N ALA A 46 -15.68 -14.76 5.72
CA ALA A 46 -16.20 -16.11 5.53
C ALA A 46 -16.81 -16.32 4.13
N THR A 47 -17.51 -15.31 3.60
CA THR A 47 -18.11 -15.39 2.25
C THR A 47 -17.32 -14.63 1.18
N ASN A 48 -16.47 -13.68 1.58
CA ASN A 48 -15.75 -12.78 0.69
C ASN A 48 -14.28 -13.12 0.46
N ARG A 49 -13.80 -14.29 0.88
CA ARG A 49 -12.39 -14.68 0.68
C ARG A 49 -12.04 -14.59 -0.81
N ASN A 50 -11.10 -13.70 -1.16
CA ASN A 50 -10.70 -13.34 -2.53
C ASN A 50 -11.76 -12.66 -3.43
N LYS A 51 -12.92 -12.29 -2.89
CA LYS A 51 -14.00 -11.57 -3.59
C LYS A 51 -14.47 -10.32 -2.82
N SER A 52 -13.72 -9.90 -1.81
CA SER A 52 -14.06 -8.70 -1.05
C SER A 52 -13.97 -7.46 -1.93
N PHE A 53 -14.71 -6.41 -1.58
CA PHE A 53 -14.54 -5.12 -2.24
C PHE A 53 -13.10 -4.63 -2.08
N THR A 54 -12.44 -4.90 -0.96
CA THR A 54 -11.01 -4.61 -0.77
C THR A 54 -10.13 -5.35 -1.78
N ALA A 55 -10.42 -6.62 -2.08
CA ALA A 55 -9.73 -7.37 -3.14
C ALA A 55 -10.07 -6.78 -4.53
N GLU A 56 -11.32 -6.40 -4.78
CA GLU A 56 -11.69 -5.72 -6.03
C GLU A 56 -11.01 -4.35 -6.18
N LEU A 57 -10.86 -3.60 -5.09
CA LEU A 57 -10.23 -2.30 -5.04
C LEU A 57 -8.71 -2.40 -5.27
N ARG A 58 -8.05 -3.26 -4.49
CA ARG A 58 -6.59 -3.39 -4.45
C ARG A 58 -6.08 -4.35 -5.53
N ASP A 59 -6.61 -5.56 -5.54
CA ASP A 59 -6.05 -6.65 -6.33
C ASP A 59 -6.45 -6.54 -7.81
N ARG A 60 -7.65 -6.03 -8.14
CA ARG A 60 -8.01 -5.79 -9.56
C ARG A 60 -7.14 -4.73 -10.21
N PHE A 61 -6.89 -3.61 -9.51
CA PHE A 61 -6.00 -2.57 -10.04
C PHE A 61 -4.59 -3.15 -10.26
N TYR A 62 -4.11 -3.87 -9.25
CA TYR A 62 -2.81 -4.50 -9.29
C TYR A 62 -2.69 -5.56 -10.40
N ASP A 63 -3.71 -6.40 -10.59
CA ASP A 63 -3.78 -7.40 -11.66
C ASP A 63 -3.83 -6.75 -13.05
N ASP A 64 -4.58 -5.66 -13.21
CA ASP A 64 -4.61 -4.89 -14.45
C ASP A 64 -3.22 -4.32 -14.76
N VAL A 65 -2.57 -3.69 -13.77
CA VAL A 65 -1.20 -3.18 -13.92
C VAL A 65 -0.21 -4.31 -14.25
N LEU A 66 -0.30 -5.43 -13.53
CA LEU A 66 0.58 -6.57 -13.72
C LEU A 66 0.43 -7.17 -15.12
N LYS A 67 -0.79 -7.32 -15.63
CA LYS A 67 -1.05 -7.75 -17.02
C LYS A 67 -0.43 -6.80 -18.03
N LEU A 68 -0.60 -5.49 -17.81
CA LEU A 68 -0.02 -4.47 -18.69
C LEU A 68 1.51 -4.53 -18.71
N VAL A 69 2.14 -4.64 -17.54
CA VAL A 69 3.61 -4.67 -17.45
C VAL A 69 4.16 -5.98 -18.00
N LEU A 70 3.53 -7.12 -17.70
CA LEU A 70 3.86 -8.41 -18.30
C LEU A 70 3.86 -8.32 -19.82
N ASN A 71 2.79 -7.78 -20.42
CA ASN A 71 2.67 -7.61 -21.87
C ASN A 71 3.72 -6.65 -22.45
N TYR A 72 4.01 -5.55 -21.76
CA TYR A 72 5.04 -4.58 -22.16
C TYR A 72 6.44 -5.21 -22.23
N ASP A 73 6.74 -6.07 -21.26
CA ASP A 73 8.07 -6.63 -21.09
C ASP A 73 8.23 -8.06 -21.67
N LEU A 74 7.21 -8.63 -22.31
CA LEU A 74 7.32 -9.92 -23.02
C LEU A 74 8.50 -9.97 -24.00
N GLY A 75 8.89 -8.83 -24.57
CA GLY A 75 10.01 -8.72 -25.51
C GLY A 75 11.38 -8.54 -24.86
N PHE A 76 11.47 -8.43 -23.52
CA PHE A 76 12.71 -8.16 -22.77
C PHE A 76 13.48 -6.93 -23.30
N LYS A 77 12.77 -5.94 -23.85
CA LYS A 77 13.38 -4.82 -24.57
C LYS A 77 13.78 -3.65 -23.68
N ASP A 78 13.16 -3.55 -22.50
CA ASP A 78 13.43 -2.45 -21.57
C ASP A 78 14.80 -2.68 -20.89
N PRO A 79 15.79 -1.79 -21.08
CA PRO A 79 17.14 -2.01 -20.57
C PRO A 79 17.21 -1.97 -19.05
N ILE A 80 16.34 -1.18 -18.40
CA ILE A 80 16.31 -1.06 -16.95
C ILE A 80 15.68 -2.33 -16.35
N PHE A 81 14.53 -2.79 -16.89
CA PHE A 81 13.95 -4.06 -16.42
C PHE A 81 14.86 -5.26 -16.71
N SER A 82 15.57 -5.24 -17.82
CA SER A 82 16.55 -6.29 -18.14
C SER A 82 17.70 -6.32 -17.13
N TYR A 83 18.20 -5.16 -16.73
CA TYR A 83 19.21 -5.09 -15.66
C TYR A 83 18.63 -5.50 -14.31
N MET A 84 17.40 -5.11 -13.98
CA MET A 84 16.73 -5.56 -12.75
C MET A 84 16.53 -7.07 -12.69
N ARG A 85 16.20 -7.72 -13.82
CA ARG A 85 16.16 -9.18 -13.89
C ARG A 85 17.51 -9.80 -13.57
N GLU A 86 18.59 -9.24 -14.09
CA GLU A 86 19.94 -9.72 -13.78
C GLU A 86 20.24 -9.58 -12.29
N ILE A 87 19.87 -8.46 -11.66
CA ILE A 87 19.99 -8.27 -10.21
C ILE A 87 19.17 -9.31 -9.43
N PHE A 88 17.94 -9.57 -9.85
CA PHE A 88 17.06 -10.56 -9.21
C PHE A 88 17.54 -12.01 -9.45
N MET A 89 18.22 -12.27 -10.58
CA MET A 89 18.94 -13.52 -10.83
C MET A 89 20.07 -13.72 -9.82
N HIS A 90 20.85 -12.67 -9.53
CA HIS A 90 21.88 -12.73 -8.50
C HIS A 90 21.31 -13.05 -7.12
N GLU A 91 20.20 -12.40 -6.73
CA GLU A 91 19.56 -12.67 -5.45
C GLU A 91 19.06 -14.11 -5.32
N THR A 92 18.42 -14.64 -6.36
CA THR A 92 17.91 -16.02 -6.34
C THR A 92 19.07 -17.02 -6.34
N TYR A 93 20.14 -16.73 -7.08
CA TYR A 93 21.38 -17.51 -7.02
C TYR A 93 21.96 -17.49 -5.60
N ASP A 94 22.11 -16.32 -4.99
CA ASP A 94 22.62 -16.17 -3.62
C ASP A 94 21.75 -16.93 -2.60
N ALA A 95 20.42 -16.82 -2.70
CA ALA A 95 19.50 -17.55 -1.84
C ALA A 95 19.63 -19.07 -1.98
N ARG A 96 19.80 -19.57 -3.22
CA ARG A 96 20.05 -20.99 -3.46
C ARG A 96 21.39 -21.44 -2.87
N GLN A 97 22.45 -20.68 -3.11
CA GLN A 97 23.77 -20.94 -2.53
C GLN A 97 23.71 -20.96 -1.00
N PHE A 98 22.99 -20.02 -0.39
CA PHE A 98 22.77 -20.00 1.06
C PHE A 98 22.07 -21.27 1.54
N ASN A 99 20.97 -21.68 0.90
CA ASN A 99 20.25 -22.89 1.26
C ASN A 99 21.09 -24.17 1.09
N ASP A 100 21.88 -24.25 0.01
CA ASP A 100 22.81 -25.35 -0.22
C ASP A 100 23.88 -25.40 0.90
N GLY A 101 24.35 -24.23 1.36
CA GLY A 101 25.24 -24.11 2.51
C GLY A 101 24.60 -24.53 3.83
N GLU A 102 23.36 -24.14 4.10
CA GLU A 102 22.61 -24.54 5.31
C GLU A 102 22.40 -26.07 5.33
N ALA A 103 22.03 -26.66 4.20
CA ALA A 103 21.89 -28.11 4.05
C ALA A 103 23.21 -28.83 4.30
N LEU A 104 24.33 -28.30 3.79
CA LEU A 104 25.65 -28.88 3.98
C LEU A 104 26.13 -28.77 5.45
N ALA A 105 25.84 -27.67 6.14
CA ALA A 105 26.12 -27.56 7.58
C ALA A 105 25.35 -28.59 8.41
N ARG A 106 24.10 -28.89 8.01
CA ARG A 106 23.30 -29.93 8.65
C ARG A 106 23.91 -31.32 8.49
N GLN A 107 24.40 -31.65 7.29
CA GLN A 107 25.13 -32.91 7.05
C GLN A 107 26.36 -33.05 7.96
N ALA A 108 27.17 -32.00 8.07
CA ALA A 108 28.32 -31.98 8.99
C ALA A 108 27.91 -32.21 10.45
N TYR A 109 26.82 -31.58 10.89
CA TYR A 109 26.30 -31.74 12.25
C TYR A 109 25.77 -33.16 12.52
N GLU A 110 25.17 -33.79 11.51
CA GLU A 110 24.64 -35.17 11.57
C GLU A 110 25.76 -36.25 11.51
N GLY A 111 27.03 -35.84 11.54
CA GLY A 111 28.18 -36.74 11.65
C GLY A 111 28.86 -37.05 10.32
N GLU A 112 28.47 -36.40 9.23
CA GLU A 112 29.28 -36.45 8.01
C GLU A 112 30.64 -35.79 8.27
N ARG A 113 31.71 -36.36 7.70
CA ARG A 113 33.09 -35.87 7.90
C ARG A 113 33.33 -34.47 7.31
N TYR A 114 32.34 -33.90 6.64
CA TYR A 114 32.49 -32.75 5.77
C TYR A 114 31.20 -31.94 5.68
N PRO A 115 31.26 -30.59 5.67
CA PRO A 115 32.43 -29.72 5.89
C PRO A 115 32.93 -29.80 7.33
N VAL A 116 34.23 -29.55 7.52
CA VAL A 116 34.79 -29.41 8.88
C VAL A 116 34.60 -27.96 9.32
N ILE A 117 33.87 -27.76 10.41
CA ILE A 117 33.59 -26.44 10.98
C ILE A 117 34.22 -26.38 12.36
N THR A 118 35.05 -25.37 12.61
CA THR A 118 35.69 -25.15 13.92
C THR A 118 35.44 -23.72 14.37
N GLU A 119 35.17 -23.56 15.66
CA GLU A 119 34.91 -22.26 16.29
C GLU A 119 36.11 -21.85 17.16
N ASP A 120 36.54 -20.60 17.04
CA ASP A 120 37.48 -19.96 17.96
C ASP A 120 36.73 -18.83 18.67
N TYR A 121 35.99 -19.24 19.71
CA TYR A 121 35.14 -18.35 20.50
C TYR A 121 35.97 -17.46 21.43
N GLU A 122 36.92 -18.06 22.16
CA GLU A 122 37.59 -17.42 23.30
C GLU A 122 38.56 -16.32 22.89
N HIS A 123 39.12 -16.36 21.67
CA HIS A 123 40.20 -15.45 21.30
C HIS A 123 39.84 -14.50 20.16
N LYS A 124 39.04 -14.94 19.17
CA LYS A 124 38.94 -14.22 17.88
C LYS A 124 37.54 -14.04 17.31
N LYS A 125 36.48 -14.59 17.92
CA LYS A 125 35.11 -14.61 17.36
C LYS A 125 35.14 -15.04 15.88
N GLN A 126 35.80 -16.17 15.64
CA GLN A 126 36.13 -16.64 14.31
C GLN A 126 35.55 -18.03 14.06
N LEU A 127 35.02 -18.24 12.85
CA LEU A 127 34.57 -19.55 12.37
C LEU A 127 35.51 -20.01 11.25
N ASN A 128 36.12 -21.19 11.35
CA ASN A 128 36.84 -21.79 10.24
C ASN A 128 35.96 -22.83 9.56
N VAL A 129 35.75 -22.69 8.26
CA VAL A 129 34.94 -23.58 7.43
C VAL A 129 35.83 -24.23 6.39
N LEU A 130 35.97 -25.56 6.45
CA LEU A 130 36.69 -26.35 5.46
C LEU A 130 35.70 -27.15 4.62
N ALA A 131 35.36 -26.59 3.46
CA ALA A 131 34.41 -27.10 2.51
C ALA A 131 35.05 -27.44 1.12
N ASN A 132 36.03 -28.34 1.06
CA ASN A 132 36.71 -28.84 -0.16
C ASN A 132 36.11 -30.01 -0.99
N GLY A 133 34.94 -30.54 -0.66
CA GLY A 133 34.33 -31.74 -1.27
C GLY A 133 33.69 -31.57 -2.66
N GLY A 134 33.63 -30.34 -3.20
CA GLY A 134 33.05 -30.04 -4.51
C GLY A 134 34.00 -30.18 -5.71
N LYS A 135 33.45 -30.17 -6.93
CA LYS A 135 34.23 -29.94 -8.16
C LYS A 135 34.45 -28.43 -8.33
N GLY A 136 35.64 -27.99 -8.69
CA GLY A 136 35.94 -26.56 -8.93
C GLY A 136 37.26 -26.12 -8.32
N LYS A 137 37.63 -24.84 -8.51
CA LYS A 137 38.86 -24.27 -7.94
C LYS A 137 38.70 -24.13 -6.42
N LEU A 138 39.75 -24.48 -5.67
CA LEU A 138 39.82 -24.23 -4.24
C LEU A 138 39.91 -22.71 -4.00
N ILE A 139 38.97 -22.17 -3.22
CA ILE A 139 38.91 -20.77 -2.82
C ILE A 139 39.24 -20.70 -1.34
N ASN A 140 40.22 -19.86 -1.01
CA ASN A 140 40.55 -19.53 0.37
C ASN A 140 40.18 -18.06 0.59
N GLU A 141 39.30 -17.79 1.55
CA GLU A 141 38.89 -16.43 1.87
C GLU A 141 38.76 -16.20 3.38
N THR A 142 38.96 -14.96 3.79
CA THR A 142 38.67 -14.48 5.14
C THR A 142 37.77 -13.28 5.01
N CYS A 143 36.57 -13.35 5.57
CA CYS A 143 35.52 -12.35 5.40
C CYS A 143 34.78 -12.12 6.71
N ALA A 144 34.31 -10.90 6.95
CA ALA A 144 33.24 -10.71 7.93
C ALA A 144 32.02 -11.50 7.45
N PHE A 145 31.28 -12.17 8.35
CA PHE A 145 30.14 -13.03 7.99
C PHE A 145 29.19 -12.36 6.98
N THR A 146 28.79 -11.10 7.24
CA THR A 146 27.89 -10.32 6.38
C THR A 146 28.45 -10.01 4.98
N LYS A 147 29.75 -10.22 4.78
CA LYS A 147 30.47 -10.00 3.51
C LYS A 147 30.94 -11.31 2.87
N CYS A 148 30.74 -12.46 3.53
CA CYS A 148 31.10 -13.75 2.95
C CYS A 148 30.16 -14.12 1.79
N PRO A 149 30.60 -14.96 0.84
CA PRO A 149 29.71 -15.51 -0.17
C PRO A 149 28.53 -16.25 0.43
N ALA A 150 27.37 -16.18 -0.22
CA ALA A 150 26.11 -16.69 0.32
C ALA A 150 26.19 -18.17 0.73
N PHE A 151 26.92 -19.00 -0.02
CA PHE A 151 27.19 -20.40 0.34
C PHE A 151 27.86 -20.55 1.71
N ILE A 152 28.92 -19.78 1.97
CA ILE A 152 29.64 -19.78 3.25
C ILE A 152 28.78 -19.19 4.36
N GLN A 153 27.99 -18.14 4.07
CA GLN A 153 27.01 -17.61 5.03
C GLN A 153 25.99 -18.68 5.42
N GLY A 154 25.49 -19.46 4.45
CA GLY A 154 24.58 -20.57 4.67
C GLY A 154 25.17 -21.64 5.59
N ILE A 155 26.42 -22.05 5.34
CA ILE A 155 27.11 -23.02 6.20
C ILE A 155 27.24 -22.48 7.63
N ALA A 156 27.74 -21.26 7.79
CA ALA A 156 27.97 -20.66 9.09
C ALA A 156 26.66 -20.43 9.87
N TYR A 157 25.61 -19.97 9.19
CA TYR A 157 24.28 -19.78 9.77
C TYR A 157 23.61 -21.10 10.16
N GLY A 158 23.66 -22.10 9.26
CA GLY A 158 23.14 -23.44 9.52
C GLY A 158 23.82 -24.09 10.71
N TYR A 159 25.15 -24.01 10.80
CA TYR A 159 25.91 -24.48 11.95
C TYR A 159 25.48 -23.77 13.24
N LYS A 160 25.42 -22.43 13.23
CA LYS A 160 24.96 -21.65 14.39
C LYS A 160 23.58 -22.11 14.87
N LYS A 161 22.64 -22.28 13.95
CA LYS A 161 21.27 -22.71 14.27
C LYS A 161 21.23 -24.07 14.97
N LEU A 162 22.21 -24.94 14.69
CA LEU A 162 22.31 -26.29 15.25
C LEU A 162 23.10 -26.33 16.56
N THR A 163 24.12 -25.48 16.72
CA THR A 163 25.06 -25.54 17.86
C THR A 163 24.86 -24.45 18.91
N ASP A 164 24.34 -23.28 18.55
CA ASP A 164 24.24 -22.11 19.43
C ASP A 164 22.89 -21.98 20.13
N ARG A 165 22.57 -22.96 20.99
CA ARG A 165 21.31 -22.98 21.76
C ARG A 165 21.12 -21.76 22.66
N HIS A 166 22.21 -21.07 23.01
CA HIS A 166 22.22 -19.95 23.95
C HIS A 166 22.42 -18.58 23.27
N SER A 167 22.35 -18.51 21.93
CA SER A 167 22.51 -17.26 21.16
C SER A 167 23.82 -16.50 21.47
N ARG A 168 24.91 -17.23 21.74
CA ARG A 168 26.24 -16.69 22.04
C ARG A 168 26.97 -16.18 20.80
N MET A 169 26.59 -16.66 19.61
CA MET A 169 27.20 -16.27 18.34
C MET A 169 26.45 -15.10 17.71
N ASP A 170 26.92 -13.87 17.95
CA ASP A 170 26.49 -12.71 17.16
C ASP A 170 27.19 -12.70 15.79
N MET A 171 26.62 -13.42 14.82
CA MET A 171 27.18 -13.58 13.48
C MET A 171 27.52 -12.25 12.80
N ALA A 172 26.84 -11.13 13.13
CA ALA A 172 27.15 -9.84 12.53
C ALA A 172 28.58 -9.35 12.84
N THR A 173 29.17 -9.81 13.95
CA THR A 173 30.51 -9.41 14.40
C THR A 173 31.59 -10.45 14.10
N TRP A 174 31.22 -11.62 13.57
CA TRP A 174 32.14 -12.74 13.40
C TRP A 174 32.91 -12.67 12.08
N THR A 175 34.14 -13.17 12.12
CA THR A 175 34.97 -13.39 10.94
C THR A 175 34.93 -14.86 10.55
N VAL A 176 34.69 -15.16 9.28
CA VAL A 176 34.75 -16.52 8.74
C VAL A 176 36.02 -16.69 7.93
N LYS A 177 36.81 -17.71 8.24
CA LYS A 177 37.90 -18.20 7.39
C LYS A 177 37.42 -19.44 6.66
N ALA A 178 37.18 -19.33 5.37
CA ALA A 178 36.67 -20.42 4.57
C ALA A 178 37.73 -20.92 3.59
N SER A 179 37.89 -22.23 3.51
CA SER A 179 38.59 -22.92 2.43
C SER A 179 37.60 -23.87 1.80
N TYR A 180 37.18 -23.60 0.56
CA TYR A 180 36.08 -24.33 -0.05
C TYR A 180 36.18 -24.45 -1.57
N ARG A 181 35.55 -25.49 -2.11
CA ARG A 181 35.25 -25.61 -3.53
C ARG A 181 33.76 -25.39 -3.64
N ASN A 182 33.33 -24.29 -4.26
CA ASN A 182 31.91 -24.00 -4.44
C ASN A 182 31.24 -25.20 -5.15
N PRO A 183 30.34 -25.94 -4.48
CA PRO A 183 29.69 -27.10 -5.08
C PRO A 183 28.64 -26.71 -6.12
N GLY A 184 28.26 -25.43 -6.19
CA GLY A 184 27.15 -24.95 -6.98
C GLY A 184 27.53 -24.54 -8.41
N VAL A 185 26.80 -25.14 -9.35
CA VAL A 185 26.33 -24.60 -10.65
C VAL A 185 26.91 -23.22 -10.96
N ASP A 186 27.77 -23.15 -11.99
CA ASP A 186 28.28 -21.89 -12.53
C ASP A 186 27.14 -20.85 -12.59
N PHE A 187 27.39 -19.61 -12.15
CA PHE A 187 26.39 -18.55 -12.26
C PHE A 187 25.83 -18.47 -13.69
N LEU A 188 26.64 -18.78 -14.72
CA LEU A 188 26.16 -18.86 -16.10
C LEU A 188 25.12 -19.97 -16.33
N GLU A 189 25.27 -21.15 -15.70
CA GLU A 189 24.29 -22.24 -15.75
C GLU A 189 23.02 -21.90 -14.94
N THR A 190 23.19 -21.29 -13.77
CA THR A 190 22.04 -20.78 -13.00
C THR A 190 21.31 -19.69 -13.79
N LYS A 191 22.04 -18.75 -14.37
CA LYS A 191 21.50 -17.69 -15.24
C LYS A 191 20.74 -18.28 -16.43
N LYS A 192 21.25 -19.31 -17.10
CA LYS A 192 20.52 -20.02 -18.18
C LYS A 192 19.21 -20.64 -17.68
N THR A 193 19.24 -21.30 -16.52
CA THR A 193 18.06 -21.92 -15.90
C THR A 193 17.03 -20.85 -15.52
N MET A 194 17.48 -19.78 -14.88
CA MET A 194 16.63 -18.66 -14.49
C MET A 194 16.05 -17.90 -15.69
N ILE A 195 16.82 -17.70 -16.76
CA ILE A 195 16.29 -17.13 -18.02
C ILE A 195 15.15 -18.01 -18.55
N LYS A 196 15.29 -19.35 -18.49
CA LYS A 196 14.21 -20.26 -18.85
C LYS A 196 13.00 -20.11 -17.92
N GLU A 197 13.22 -19.94 -16.63
CA GLU A 197 12.15 -19.68 -15.64
C GLU A 197 11.44 -18.34 -15.85
N PHE A 198 12.16 -17.24 -16.14
CA PHE A 198 11.56 -15.94 -16.46
C PHE A 198 10.81 -15.95 -17.80
N LYS A 199 11.12 -16.87 -18.71
CA LYS A 199 10.30 -17.10 -19.89
C LYS A 199 8.99 -17.82 -19.58
N THR A 200 8.87 -18.46 -18.41
CA THR A 200 7.58 -18.98 -17.95
C THR A 200 6.71 -17.85 -17.42
N LEU A 201 5.39 -17.97 -17.59
CA LEU A 201 4.44 -16.99 -17.07
C LEU A 201 4.58 -16.79 -15.55
N LYS A 202 4.84 -17.87 -14.80
CA LYS A 202 4.99 -17.82 -13.34
C LYS A 202 6.24 -17.04 -12.91
N GLY A 203 7.42 -17.40 -13.42
CA GLY A 203 8.66 -16.70 -13.07
C GLY A 203 8.64 -15.22 -13.50
N ASN A 204 8.04 -14.93 -14.66
CA ASN A 204 7.87 -13.55 -15.10
C ASN A 204 6.92 -12.76 -14.18
N LYS A 205 5.82 -13.40 -13.75
CA LYS A 205 4.87 -12.82 -12.80
C LYS A 205 5.57 -12.48 -11.48
N ASP A 206 6.31 -13.41 -10.88
CA ASP A 206 6.97 -13.22 -9.59
C ASP A 206 7.99 -12.07 -9.62
N PHE A 207 8.77 -11.95 -10.70
CA PHE A 207 9.67 -10.81 -10.92
C PHE A 207 8.89 -9.49 -10.95
N HIS A 208 7.84 -9.41 -11.76
CA HIS A 208 7.05 -8.19 -11.89
C HIS A 208 6.31 -7.84 -10.59
N LEU A 209 5.85 -8.83 -9.83
CA LEU A 209 5.25 -8.61 -8.52
C LEU A 209 6.23 -7.92 -7.57
N LYS A 210 7.47 -8.40 -7.52
CA LYS A 210 8.53 -7.80 -6.70
C LYS A 210 8.92 -6.42 -7.20
N LEU A 211 9.04 -6.26 -8.52
CA LEU A 211 9.34 -4.98 -9.16
C LEU A 211 8.31 -3.92 -8.81
N LEU A 212 7.03 -4.26 -8.95
CA LEU A 212 5.94 -3.37 -8.57
C LEU A 212 6.15 -2.96 -7.10
N ARG A 213 6.31 -3.94 -6.20
CA ARG A 213 6.52 -3.76 -4.74
C ARG A 213 7.77 -2.99 -4.31
N SER A 214 8.70 -2.70 -5.21
CA SER A 214 9.95 -2.00 -4.88
C SER A 214 9.72 -0.49 -4.74
N THR A 215 10.04 0.06 -3.57
CA THR A 215 10.11 1.51 -3.34
C THR A 215 11.35 2.11 -4.00
N GLU A 216 12.44 1.34 -4.08
CA GLU A 216 13.71 1.75 -4.67
C GLU A 216 13.57 2.11 -6.15
N MET A 217 12.69 1.40 -6.86
CA MET A 217 12.49 1.56 -8.30
C MET A 217 11.16 2.21 -8.65
N ALA A 218 10.36 2.61 -7.65
CA ALA A 218 9.08 3.29 -7.82
C ALA A 218 9.16 4.48 -8.81
N PRO A 219 10.16 5.39 -8.75
CA PRO A 219 10.42 6.40 -9.78
C PRO A 219 10.22 5.96 -11.24
N TYR A 220 10.93 4.92 -11.64
CA TYR A 220 10.91 4.41 -13.01
C TYR A 220 9.65 3.58 -13.28
N VAL A 221 9.30 2.69 -12.33
CA VAL A 221 8.16 1.78 -12.45
C VAL A 221 6.85 2.56 -12.55
N ASN A 222 6.67 3.61 -11.74
CA ASN A 222 5.49 4.49 -11.79
C ASN A 222 5.33 5.12 -13.18
N MET A 223 6.43 5.53 -13.83
CA MET A 223 6.41 6.11 -15.18
C MET A 223 6.01 5.09 -16.23
N VAL A 224 6.53 3.86 -16.14
CA VAL A 224 6.13 2.73 -17.02
C VAL A 224 4.65 2.42 -16.84
N ILE A 225 4.18 2.28 -15.59
CA ILE A 225 2.77 1.99 -15.30
C ILE A 225 1.87 3.09 -15.87
N MET A 226 2.18 4.36 -15.61
CA MET A 226 1.36 5.47 -16.12
C MET A 226 1.29 5.48 -17.64
N LYS A 227 2.42 5.32 -18.34
CA LYS A 227 2.44 5.18 -19.81
C LYS A 227 1.49 4.09 -20.26
N LEU A 228 1.60 2.89 -19.68
CA LEU A 228 0.80 1.73 -20.08
C LEU A 228 -0.67 1.94 -19.77
N MET A 229 -1.00 2.53 -18.63
CA MET A 229 -2.38 2.85 -18.28
C MET A 229 -3.02 3.83 -19.26
N ILE A 230 -2.29 4.85 -19.71
CA ILE A 230 -2.76 5.83 -20.71
C ILE A 230 -2.98 5.13 -22.07
N GLU A 231 -1.98 4.36 -22.53
CA GLU A 231 -2.06 3.63 -23.81
C GLU A 231 -3.25 2.67 -23.85
N ASN A 232 -3.61 2.09 -22.71
CA ASN A 232 -4.70 1.12 -22.60
C ASN A 232 -6.00 1.73 -22.06
N LYS A 233 -6.10 3.06 -21.97
CA LYS A 233 -7.29 3.79 -21.48
C LYS A 233 -7.80 3.29 -20.12
N LYS A 234 -6.86 2.91 -19.24
CA LYS A 234 -7.11 2.40 -17.89
C LYS A 234 -7.07 3.48 -16.80
N LEU A 235 -6.85 4.74 -17.14
CA LEU A 235 -7.01 5.85 -16.19
C LEU A 235 -8.49 6.25 -16.08
N LEU A 236 -8.85 6.91 -14.98
CA LEU A 236 -10.16 7.56 -14.87
C LEU A 236 -10.36 8.58 -15.99
N SER A 237 -11.58 8.60 -16.53
CA SER A 237 -12.00 9.63 -17.47
C SER A 237 -11.96 11.02 -16.84
N LYS A 238 -11.83 12.06 -17.67
CA LYS A 238 -11.85 13.47 -17.21
C LYS A 238 -13.09 13.79 -16.36
N GLN A 239 -14.25 13.27 -16.74
CA GLN A 239 -15.50 13.45 -15.98
C GLN A 239 -15.43 12.82 -14.57
N LYS A 240 -14.87 11.61 -14.46
CA LYS A 240 -14.71 10.93 -13.16
C LYS A 240 -13.68 11.64 -12.28
N ARG A 241 -12.59 12.15 -12.87
CA ARG A 241 -11.62 12.99 -12.14
C ARG A 241 -12.25 14.30 -11.67
N ALA A 242 -13.07 14.95 -12.49
CA ALA A 242 -13.82 16.14 -12.08
C ALA A 242 -14.81 15.84 -10.94
N THR A 243 -15.41 14.64 -10.92
CA THR A 243 -16.26 14.19 -9.80
C THR A 243 -15.46 14.08 -8.51
N LEU A 244 -14.24 13.54 -8.57
CA LEU A 244 -13.35 13.49 -7.40
C LEU A 244 -12.93 14.89 -6.92
N THR A 245 -12.64 15.81 -7.83
CA THR A 245 -12.37 17.22 -7.48
C THR A 245 -13.58 17.86 -6.81
N LYS A 246 -14.81 17.55 -7.27
CA LYS A 246 -16.05 18.00 -6.61
C LYS A 246 -16.14 17.43 -5.19
N PHE A 247 -15.85 16.13 -4.98
CA PHE A 247 -15.84 15.54 -3.65
C PHE A 247 -14.84 16.24 -2.73
N TYR A 248 -13.62 16.47 -3.20
CA TYR A 248 -12.63 17.22 -2.44
C TYR A 248 -13.13 18.60 -2.02
N GLY A 249 -13.74 19.36 -2.93
CA GLY A 249 -14.33 20.67 -2.63
C GLY A 249 -15.37 20.60 -1.51
N LEU A 250 -16.33 19.67 -1.62
CA LEU A 250 -17.37 19.45 -0.61
C LEU A 250 -16.77 19.08 0.77
N ILE A 251 -15.77 18.19 0.78
CA ILE A 251 -15.08 17.76 2.00
C ILE A 251 -14.32 18.93 2.63
N ARG A 252 -13.58 19.70 1.83
CA ARG A 252 -12.80 20.86 2.29
C ARG A 252 -13.71 21.91 2.90
N ASP A 253 -14.83 22.20 2.26
CA ASP A 253 -15.76 23.22 2.73
C ASP A 253 -16.43 22.78 4.05
N GLU A 254 -16.80 21.50 4.17
CA GLU A 254 -17.31 20.95 5.43
C GLU A 254 -16.25 20.90 6.54
N PHE A 255 -14.99 20.62 6.19
CA PHE A 255 -13.87 20.67 7.13
C PHE A 255 -13.71 22.09 7.68
N ILE A 256 -13.75 23.11 6.81
CA ILE A 256 -13.69 24.52 7.22
C ILE A 256 -14.89 24.89 8.09
N ALA A 257 -16.09 24.43 7.75
CA ALA A 257 -17.28 24.64 8.58
C ALA A 257 -17.12 24.02 9.97
N SER A 258 -16.54 22.81 10.05
CA SER A 258 -16.25 22.11 11.29
C SER A 258 -15.20 22.83 12.15
N ILE A 259 -14.20 23.46 11.53
CA ILE A 259 -13.23 24.31 12.26
C ILE A 259 -13.92 25.56 12.84
N LYS A 260 -14.82 26.20 12.07
CA LYS A 260 -15.53 27.40 12.54
C LYS A 260 -16.41 27.12 13.75
N SER A 261 -17.01 25.94 13.83
CA SER A 261 -17.88 25.55 14.95
C SER A 261 -17.13 25.25 16.24
N ILE A 262 -15.80 25.11 16.22
CA ILE A 262 -15.03 24.77 17.43
C ILE A 262 -15.21 25.84 18.51
N SER A 263 -15.88 25.50 19.59
CA SER A 263 -16.12 26.45 20.69
C SER A 263 -14.88 26.73 21.54
N TRP A 264 -13.97 25.75 21.62
CA TRP A 264 -12.81 25.81 22.52
C TRP A 264 -11.57 26.49 21.93
N LEU A 265 -11.54 26.70 20.61
CA LEU A 265 -10.40 27.25 19.88
C LEU A 265 -10.53 28.78 19.75
N SER A 266 -9.45 29.52 19.96
CA SER A 266 -9.43 30.97 19.73
C SER A 266 -9.65 31.33 18.26
N GLU A 267 -10.18 32.52 17.99
CA GLU A 267 -10.42 32.99 16.61
C GLU A 267 -9.12 33.07 15.78
N LYS A 268 -7.99 33.37 16.43
CA LYS A 268 -6.66 33.35 15.78
C LYS A 268 -6.31 31.95 15.29
N ASP A 269 -6.40 30.94 16.16
CA ASP A 269 -6.02 29.58 15.83
C ASP A 269 -7.05 28.95 14.86
N LYS A 270 -8.34 29.28 14.97
CA LYS A 270 -9.37 28.93 13.96
C LYS A 270 -8.99 29.46 12.58
N LYS A 271 -8.62 30.74 12.49
CA LYS A 271 -8.21 31.35 11.22
C LYS A 271 -7.00 30.64 10.64
N GLN A 272 -5.99 30.34 11.46
CA GLN A 272 -4.82 29.59 11.02
C GLN A 272 -5.20 28.18 10.52
N ALA A 273 -6.01 27.42 11.25
CA ALA A 273 -6.45 26.10 10.83
C ALA A 273 -7.23 26.15 9.50
N MET A 274 -8.17 27.09 9.37
CA MET A 274 -8.91 27.29 8.12
C MET A 274 -7.99 27.66 6.95
N ASP A 275 -7.02 28.54 7.17
CA ASP A 275 -6.07 28.96 6.13
C ASP A 275 -5.13 27.82 5.74
N MET A 276 -4.78 26.93 6.66
CA MET A 276 -4.06 25.69 6.35
C MET A 276 -4.90 24.80 5.43
N VAL A 277 -6.17 24.53 5.77
CA VAL A 277 -7.08 23.70 4.97
C VAL A 277 -7.35 24.31 3.59
N LYS A 278 -7.52 25.63 3.49
CA LYS A 278 -7.72 26.34 2.20
C LYS A 278 -6.51 26.24 1.27
N LYS A 279 -5.30 26.21 1.85
CA LYS A 279 -4.04 26.08 1.11
C LYS A 279 -3.71 24.63 0.74
N LEU A 280 -4.47 23.66 1.24
CA LEU A 280 -4.33 22.30 0.75
C LEU A 280 -4.83 22.28 -0.69
N GLU A 281 -4.05 21.62 -1.54
CA GLU A 281 -4.38 21.32 -2.92
C GLU A 281 -4.53 19.79 -3.04
N THR A 282 -5.54 19.34 -3.78
CA THR A 282 -5.57 17.94 -4.21
C THR A 282 -4.99 17.78 -5.59
N ASN A 283 -4.07 16.83 -5.68
CA ASN A 283 -3.60 16.31 -6.93
C ASN A 283 -4.29 14.96 -7.20
N VAL A 284 -5.55 15.02 -7.64
CA VAL A 284 -6.22 13.85 -8.23
C VAL A 284 -5.58 13.61 -9.60
N TYR A 285 -4.61 12.71 -9.65
CA TYR A 285 -3.84 12.44 -10.87
C TYR A 285 -3.14 13.67 -11.46
N PHE A 286 -2.48 14.43 -10.59
CA PHE A 286 -1.30 15.27 -10.87
C PHE A 286 -1.38 16.36 -11.95
N SER A 287 -2.50 16.54 -12.68
CA SER A 287 -2.90 17.61 -13.62
C SER A 287 -3.50 17.04 -14.91
N ASP A 288 -4.07 17.90 -15.76
CA ASP A 288 -4.47 17.53 -17.14
C ASP A 288 -3.32 16.98 -17.99
N LYS A 289 -2.06 17.24 -17.60
CA LYS A 289 -0.87 16.70 -18.28
C LYS A 289 -0.71 15.20 -18.07
N ILE A 290 -1.42 14.59 -17.11
CA ILE A 290 -1.30 13.15 -16.85
C ILE A 290 -1.76 12.29 -18.04
N ASP A 291 -2.63 12.81 -18.91
CA ASP A 291 -3.05 12.10 -20.11
C ASP A 291 -2.05 12.26 -21.27
N ASN A 292 -1.01 13.09 -21.12
CA ASN A 292 -0.06 13.38 -22.18
C ASN A 292 0.98 12.27 -22.33
N LEU A 293 0.63 11.26 -23.12
CA LEU A 293 1.48 10.11 -23.44
C LEU A 293 2.87 10.49 -23.96
N ALA A 294 3.02 11.63 -24.65
CA ALA A 294 4.30 12.05 -25.20
C ALA A 294 5.32 12.35 -24.09
N ILE A 295 4.90 12.94 -22.96
CA ILE A 295 5.79 13.24 -21.84
C ILE A 295 6.36 11.94 -21.25
N TYR A 296 5.53 10.91 -21.08
CA TYR A 296 5.98 9.62 -20.55
C TYR A 296 6.94 8.91 -21.50
N LYS A 297 6.66 8.94 -22.80
CA LYS A 297 7.53 8.33 -23.81
C LYS A 297 8.90 9.02 -23.87
N ASP A 298 8.92 10.35 -23.86
CA ASP A 298 10.15 11.14 -23.85
C ASP A 298 10.95 10.91 -22.55
N ALA A 299 10.30 10.96 -21.39
CA ALA A 299 10.95 10.71 -20.10
C ALA A 299 11.51 9.29 -19.98
N LEU A 300 10.75 8.26 -20.33
CA LEU A 300 11.23 6.88 -20.28
C LEU A 300 12.39 6.65 -21.23
N LYS A 301 12.30 7.18 -22.46
CA LYS A 301 13.42 7.12 -23.41
C LYS A 301 14.66 7.79 -22.84
N PHE A 302 14.51 8.97 -22.25
CA PHE A 302 15.63 9.67 -21.60
C PHE A 302 16.24 8.84 -20.46
N TYR A 303 15.42 8.25 -19.59
CA TYR A 303 15.91 7.39 -18.49
C TYR A 303 16.64 6.16 -19.01
N GLN A 304 16.07 5.48 -20.00
CA GLN A 304 16.68 4.30 -20.60
C GLN A 304 18.02 4.64 -21.25
N ASP A 305 18.09 5.74 -22.01
CA ASP A 305 19.31 6.18 -22.69
C ASP A 305 20.40 6.60 -21.67
N GLU A 306 20.02 7.34 -20.63
CA GLU A 306 20.96 7.81 -19.60
C GLU A 306 21.48 6.66 -18.73
N VAL A 307 20.58 5.80 -18.25
CA VAL A 307 20.95 4.63 -17.44
C VAL A 307 21.82 3.70 -18.28
N LYS A 308 21.46 3.39 -19.54
CA LYS A 308 22.25 2.52 -20.42
C LYS A 308 23.70 3.00 -20.62
N LYS A 309 23.93 4.32 -20.77
CA LYS A 309 25.28 4.90 -20.88
C LYS A 309 26.13 4.63 -19.64
N ASN A 310 25.49 4.55 -18.48
CA ASN A 310 26.16 4.31 -17.21
C ASN A 310 26.26 2.82 -16.89
N LEU A 311 25.25 1.99 -17.24
CA LEU A 311 25.19 0.54 -17.00
C LEU A 311 26.46 -0.19 -17.46
N GLY A 312 26.96 0.10 -18.67
CA GLY A 312 28.16 -0.56 -19.22
C GLY A 312 29.44 -0.32 -18.40
N LYS A 313 29.49 0.78 -17.63
CA LYS A 313 30.62 1.06 -16.72
C LYS A 313 30.50 0.29 -15.39
N MET A 314 29.32 -0.25 -15.07
CA MET A 314 28.97 -0.80 -13.75
C MET A 314 29.39 -2.26 -13.62
N THR A 315 29.10 -3.08 -14.64
CA THR A 315 29.41 -4.52 -14.68
C THR A 315 30.91 -4.79 -14.73
N TYR A 316 31.71 -3.89 -15.32
CA TYR A 316 33.14 -4.11 -15.51
C TYR A 316 34.03 -3.56 -14.37
N LYS A 317 33.64 -2.45 -13.72
CA LYS A 317 34.55 -1.73 -12.80
C LYS A 317 34.42 -2.09 -11.32
N THR A 318 33.29 -2.65 -10.90
CA THR A 318 32.95 -2.61 -9.47
C THR A 318 33.25 -3.90 -8.73
N GLY A 319 33.36 -5.05 -9.41
CA GLY A 319 33.42 -6.35 -8.74
C GLY A 319 32.26 -6.56 -7.75
N VAL A 320 31.19 -5.76 -7.88
CA VAL A 320 30.05 -5.73 -6.97
C VAL A 320 29.13 -6.87 -7.37
N THR A 321 29.01 -7.86 -6.48
CA THR A 321 28.25 -9.09 -6.74
C THR A 321 26.95 -9.19 -5.96
N THR A 322 26.77 -8.38 -4.91
CA THR A 322 25.60 -8.51 -4.02
C THR A 322 24.38 -7.77 -4.56
N TYR A 323 23.19 -8.37 -4.44
CA TYR A 323 21.89 -7.77 -4.77
C TYR A 323 21.73 -6.32 -4.28
N GLU A 324 21.96 -6.08 -2.98
CA GLU A 324 21.72 -4.76 -2.34
C GLU A 324 22.54 -3.65 -3.02
N LYS A 325 23.83 -3.89 -3.27
CA LYS A 325 24.71 -2.93 -3.91
C LYS A 325 24.33 -2.69 -5.37
N LEU A 326 23.98 -3.75 -6.12
CA LEU A 326 23.54 -3.61 -7.51
C LEU A 326 22.23 -2.82 -7.60
N MET A 327 21.26 -3.13 -6.73
CA MET A 327 19.98 -2.44 -6.68
C MET A 327 20.14 -0.98 -6.24
N ASN A 328 20.93 -0.71 -5.20
CA ASN A 328 21.20 0.65 -4.76
C ASN A 328 21.92 1.47 -5.84
N HIS A 329 22.82 0.85 -6.60
CA HIS A 329 23.49 1.52 -7.71
C HIS A 329 22.53 1.84 -8.86
N LEU A 330 21.72 0.87 -9.30
CA LEU A 330 20.68 1.11 -10.30
C LEU A 330 19.73 2.22 -9.85
N ARG A 331 19.28 2.18 -8.59
CA ARG A 331 18.46 3.22 -7.96
C ARG A 331 19.12 4.59 -8.11
N VAL A 332 20.40 4.72 -7.75
CA VAL A 332 21.13 5.98 -7.87
C VAL A 332 21.14 6.50 -9.31
N GLU A 333 21.39 5.63 -10.29
CA GLU A 333 21.41 6.02 -11.71
C GLU A 333 20.03 6.42 -12.23
N VAL A 334 18.97 5.70 -11.86
CA VAL A 334 17.58 6.09 -12.15
C VAL A 334 17.25 7.45 -11.56
N HIS A 335 17.62 7.70 -10.29
CA HIS A 335 17.36 8.99 -9.63
C HIS A 335 18.19 10.14 -10.22
N LYS A 336 19.42 9.87 -10.70
CA LYS A 336 20.21 10.86 -11.46
C LYS A 336 19.54 11.19 -12.79
N ALA A 337 19.18 10.18 -13.57
CA ALA A 337 18.48 10.36 -14.84
C ALA A 337 17.17 11.14 -14.66
N PHE A 338 16.42 10.82 -13.60
CA PHE A 338 15.24 11.57 -13.21
C PHE A 338 15.53 13.06 -12.97
N ARG A 339 16.49 13.37 -12.09
CA ARG A 339 16.88 14.76 -11.79
C ARG A 339 17.36 15.51 -13.04
N HIS A 340 18.13 14.86 -13.91
CA HIS A 340 18.58 15.44 -15.18
C HIS A 340 17.38 15.78 -16.08
N TYR A 341 16.41 14.88 -16.20
CA TYR A 341 15.19 15.12 -16.97
C TYR A 341 14.38 16.30 -16.42
N LEU A 342 14.16 16.37 -15.11
CA LEU A 342 13.45 17.47 -14.47
C LEU A 342 14.14 18.83 -14.69
N ASN A 343 15.47 18.85 -14.71
CA ASN A 343 16.24 20.07 -14.96
C ASN A 343 16.12 20.54 -16.41
N ARG A 344 16.03 19.59 -17.35
CA ARG A 344 15.80 19.86 -18.78
C ARG A 344 14.37 20.36 -19.03
N GLU A 345 13.36 19.69 -18.47
CA GLU A 345 11.94 19.92 -18.77
C GLU A 345 11.21 20.59 -17.59
N LYS A 346 11.63 21.80 -17.21
CA LYS A 346 11.11 22.51 -16.02
C LYS A 346 9.58 22.63 -15.99
N SER A 347 8.94 22.82 -17.15
CA SER A 347 7.48 22.97 -17.29
C SER A 347 6.69 21.68 -17.01
N ASN A 348 7.32 20.52 -17.16
CA ASN A 348 6.75 19.21 -16.86
C ASN A 348 7.18 18.69 -15.47
N GLY A 349 8.12 19.39 -14.84
CA GLY A 349 8.79 18.88 -13.65
C GLY A 349 7.90 18.79 -12.41
N SER A 350 6.87 19.62 -12.26
CA SER A 350 6.03 19.59 -11.05
C SER A 350 5.26 18.28 -10.92
N PHE A 351 4.49 17.87 -11.94
CA PHE A 351 3.69 16.63 -11.86
C PHE A 351 4.56 15.37 -11.86
N LEU A 352 5.69 15.39 -12.60
CA LEU A 352 6.62 14.26 -12.61
C LEU A 352 7.32 14.07 -11.27
N ARG A 353 7.62 15.14 -10.52
CA ARG A 353 8.09 15.01 -9.12
C ARG A 353 7.10 14.26 -8.25
N HIS A 354 5.81 14.50 -8.44
CA HIS A 354 4.79 13.81 -7.66
C HIS A 354 4.71 12.33 -8.02
N LEU A 355 4.75 12.01 -9.31
CA LEU A 355 4.70 10.63 -9.78
C LEU A 355 5.96 9.84 -9.40
N ASN A 356 7.09 10.53 -9.31
CA ASN A 356 8.39 9.96 -9.01
C ASN A 356 8.71 9.94 -7.51
N GLY A 357 7.70 9.98 -6.64
CA GLY A 357 7.91 9.69 -5.23
C GLY A 357 8.51 8.29 -5.04
N GLU A 358 9.17 8.05 -3.90
CA GLU A 358 9.72 6.74 -3.52
C GLU A 358 8.63 5.68 -3.27
N ARG A 359 7.36 6.03 -3.46
CA ARG A 359 6.22 5.15 -3.21
C ARG A 359 5.57 4.70 -4.51
N PRO A 360 5.24 3.41 -4.63
CA PRO A 360 4.56 2.91 -5.82
C PRO A 360 3.14 3.43 -5.97
N ILE A 361 2.74 3.81 -7.19
CA ILE A 361 1.41 4.37 -7.48
C ILE A 361 0.25 3.35 -7.45
N TYR A 362 0.53 2.10 -7.14
CA TYR A 362 -0.51 1.10 -6.89
C TYR A 362 -0.76 0.88 -5.38
N GLU A 363 -0.10 1.65 -4.50
CA GLU A 363 -0.49 1.70 -3.08
C GLU A 363 -1.94 2.18 -2.95
N PHE A 364 -2.74 1.44 -2.17
CA PHE A 364 -4.17 1.71 -1.95
C PHE A 364 -4.41 2.73 -0.81
N ASN A 365 -3.46 3.64 -0.60
CA ASN A 365 -3.62 4.73 0.36
C ASN A 365 -3.32 6.05 -0.35
N PRO A 366 -4.11 7.11 -0.13
CA PRO A 366 -3.64 8.44 -0.44
C PRO A 366 -2.36 8.69 0.37
N LEU A 367 -1.41 9.42 -0.22
CA LEU A 367 -0.16 9.71 0.48
C LEU A 367 0.02 11.20 0.61
N HIS A 368 0.51 11.58 1.77
CA HIS A 368 1.21 12.83 1.96
C HIS A 368 2.55 12.78 1.25
N GLN A 369 2.78 13.75 0.38
CA GLN A 369 4.12 14.03 -0.10
C GLN A 369 4.84 14.93 0.91
N ASN A 370 6.17 14.92 0.88
CA ASN A 370 6.98 15.80 1.73
C ASN A 370 6.76 17.29 1.44
N ASP A 371 6.09 17.62 0.32
CA ASP A 371 5.60 18.96 0.05
C ASP A 371 4.29 19.23 0.80
N LEU A 372 4.33 20.26 1.64
CA LEU A 372 3.40 20.58 2.71
C LEU A 372 1.97 20.95 2.26
N GLN A 373 1.70 20.97 0.96
CA GLN A 373 0.43 21.52 0.43
C GLN A 373 -0.38 20.53 -0.39
N HIS A 374 0.10 19.31 -0.63
CA HIS A 374 -0.55 18.42 -1.60
C HIS A 374 -1.06 17.11 -0.97
N ILE A 375 -2.31 16.76 -1.27
CA ILE A 375 -2.87 15.41 -1.07
C ILE A 375 -2.83 14.70 -2.42
N ALA A 376 -2.01 13.65 -2.53
CA ALA A 376 -1.87 12.86 -3.75
C ALA A 376 -2.79 11.64 -3.72
N PHE A 377 -3.64 11.50 -4.74
CA PHE A 377 -4.53 10.35 -4.91
C PHE A 377 -4.01 9.48 -6.08
N TYR A 378 -3.52 8.28 -5.77
CA TYR A 378 -2.89 7.38 -6.76
C TYR A 378 -3.88 6.48 -7.49
N PRO A 379 -3.58 5.98 -8.71
CA PRO A 379 -4.52 5.25 -9.57
C PRO A 379 -5.25 4.13 -8.85
N ALA A 380 -4.53 3.39 -8.01
CA ALA A 380 -5.07 2.36 -7.14
C ALA A 380 -6.31 2.80 -6.35
N VAL A 381 -6.26 3.98 -5.71
CA VAL A 381 -7.28 4.44 -4.77
C VAL A 381 -8.58 4.84 -5.47
N SER A 382 -8.61 4.98 -6.79
CA SER A 382 -9.83 5.41 -7.50
C SER A 382 -10.16 4.61 -8.76
N HIS A 383 -9.36 3.61 -9.11
CA HIS A 383 -9.57 2.78 -10.31
C HIS A 383 -10.98 2.19 -10.39
N TYR A 384 -11.53 1.75 -9.26
CA TYR A 384 -12.89 1.21 -9.19
C TYR A 384 -13.98 2.21 -9.58
N LEU A 385 -13.73 3.52 -9.50
CA LEU A 385 -14.68 4.56 -9.92
C LEU A 385 -14.90 4.61 -11.44
N GLN A 386 -14.14 3.83 -12.22
CA GLN A 386 -14.46 3.58 -13.63
C GLN A 386 -15.84 2.96 -13.80
N GLN A 387 -16.31 2.22 -12.80
CA GLN A 387 -17.61 1.59 -12.79
C GLN A 387 -18.72 2.62 -12.52
N LYS A 388 -19.96 2.28 -12.92
CA LYS A 388 -21.16 3.03 -12.56
C LYS A 388 -21.57 2.62 -11.14
N LEU A 389 -21.09 3.36 -10.14
CA LEU A 389 -21.32 3.07 -8.72
C LEU A 389 -22.39 3.98 -8.13
N PRO A 390 -23.18 3.53 -7.12
CA PRO A 390 -23.97 4.41 -6.28
C PRO A 390 -23.12 5.56 -5.71
N TYR A 391 -23.73 6.73 -5.55
CA TYR A 391 -23.01 7.92 -5.10
C TYR A 391 -22.40 7.71 -3.71
N GLY A 392 -23.13 7.02 -2.82
CA GLY A 392 -22.67 6.63 -1.50
C GLY A 392 -21.40 5.78 -1.50
N ILE A 393 -21.25 4.88 -2.48
CA ILE A 393 -20.03 4.05 -2.61
C ILE A 393 -18.83 4.92 -2.99
N GLN A 394 -19.01 5.79 -3.98
CA GLN A 394 -17.92 6.66 -4.47
C GLN A 394 -17.49 7.65 -3.37
N PHE A 395 -18.48 8.24 -2.69
CA PHE A 395 -18.25 9.23 -1.65
C PHE A 395 -17.73 8.61 -0.35
N GLY A 396 -18.22 7.45 0.05
CA GLY A 396 -17.77 6.76 1.26
C GLY A 396 -16.28 6.43 1.20
N ALA A 397 -15.85 5.72 0.16
CA ALA A 397 -14.46 5.31 0.05
C ALA A 397 -13.49 6.49 -0.20
N VAL A 398 -13.81 7.43 -1.12
CA VAL A 398 -12.89 8.54 -1.42
C VAL A 398 -13.05 9.74 -0.49
N GLY A 399 -14.28 10.09 -0.11
CA GLY A 399 -14.55 11.23 0.77
C GLY A 399 -13.98 11.05 2.16
N PHE A 400 -14.11 9.84 2.74
CA PHE A 400 -13.47 9.50 4.02
C PHE A 400 -11.94 9.64 3.93
N ALA A 401 -11.33 9.09 2.87
CA ALA A 401 -9.90 9.17 2.65
C ALA A 401 -9.42 10.64 2.53
N PHE A 402 -10.12 11.50 1.78
CA PHE A 402 -9.79 12.93 1.71
C PHE A 402 -9.85 13.61 3.07
N ALA A 403 -10.92 13.39 3.83
CA ALA A 403 -11.10 14.03 5.12
C ALA A 403 -10.02 13.57 6.13
N ARG A 404 -9.66 12.29 6.11
CA ARG A 404 -8.61 11.71 6.97
C ARG A 404 -7.24 12.31 6.66
N GLU A 405 -6.87 12.41 5.40
CA GLU A 405 -5.61 13.02 4.99
C GLU A 405 -5.56 14.52 5.31
N MET A 406 -6.65 15.27 5.06
CA MET A 406 -6.72 16.67 5.48
C MET A 406 -6.50 16.82 7.00
N PHE A 407 -7.14 15.96 7.79
CA PHE A 407 -7.01 16.00 9.24
C PHE A 407 -5.58 15.68 9.69
N ALA A 408 -5.00 14.58 9.19
CA ALA A 408 -3.63 14.19 9.49
C ALA A 408 -2.63 15.31 9.14
N ARG A 409 -2.86 15.98 8.01
CA ARG A 409 -2.05 17.11 7.55
C ARG A 409 -2.16 18.32 8.46
N MET A 410 -3.38 18.71 8.81
CA MET A 410 -3.61 19.81 9.74
C MET A 410 -2.97 19.50 11.09
N ALA A 411 -3.22 18.31 11.66
CA ALA A 411 -2.72 17.92 12.97
C ALA A 411 -1.18 17.91 13.09
N LYS A 412 -0.47 17.60 11.98
CA LYS A 412 1.00 17.59 11.96
C LYS A 412 1.62 18.99 12.09
N ASP A 413 1.00 19.99 11.46
CA ASP A 413 1.60 21.31 11.26
C ASP A 413 0.94 22.42 12.07
N PHE A 414 -0.22 22.14 12.65
CA PHE A 414 -1.01 23.13 13.34
C PHE A 414 -0.39 23.45 14.70
N LYS A 415 0.12 24.68 14.82
CA LYS A 415 0.74 25.19 16.05
C LYS A 415 -0.29 25.99 16.84
N LEU A 416 -0.83 25.37 17.88
CA LEU A 416 -1.76 26.00 18.81
C LEU A 416 -1.03 26.94 19.77
N ASN A 417 -1.73 27.99 20.21
CA ASN A 417 -1.31 28.71 21.41
C ASN A 417 -1.42 27.79 22.65
N PRO A 418 -0.69 28.07 23.75
CA PRO A 418 -0.65 27.18 24.91
C PRO A 418 -2.01 26.88 25.53
N THR A 419 -2.91 27.87 25.58
CA THR A 419 -4.25 27.71 26.16
C THR A 419 -5.09 26.73 25.34
N ASP A 420 -5.09 26.88 24.01
CA ASP A 420 -5.85 25.99 23.13
C ASP A 420 -5.20 24.61 23.03
N ALA A 421 -3.87 24.51 23.16
CA ALA A 421 -3.17 23.22 23.25
C ALA A 421 -3.60 22.42 24.49
N GLU A 422 -3.77 23.06 25.66
CA GLU A 422 -4.28 22.40 26.86
C GLU A 422 -5.74 21.94 26.71
N LYS A 423 -6.58 22.71 26.02
CA LYS A 423 -7.96 22.29 25.70
C LYS A 423 -7.97 21.10 24.74
N LEU A 424 -7.12 21.11 23.70
CA LEU A 424 -6.97 19.97 22.79
C LEU A 424 -6.53 18.71 23.56
N LYS A 425 -5.61 18.81 24.53
CA LYS A 425 -5.22 17.67 25.39
C LYS A 425 -6.42 17.07 26.13
N LYS A 426 -7.37 17.89 26.61
CA LYS A 426 -8.59 17.39 27.27
C LYS A 426 -9.47 16.61 26.29
N VAL A 427 -9.63 17.10 25.07
CA VAL A 427 -10.36 16.39 24.02
C VAL A 427 -9.66 15.08 23.66
N GLN A 428 -8.33 15.10 23.51
CA GLN A 428 -7.52 13.91 23.24
C GLN A 428 -7.63 12.86 24.35
N ARG A 429 -7.75 13.27 25.62
CA ARG A 429 -8.01 12.34 26.73
C ARG A 429 -9.35 11.61 26.58
N CYS A 430 -10.42 12.29 26.16
CA CYS A 430 -11.69 11.61 25.87
C CYS A 430 -11.49 10.45 24.88
N TYR A 431 -10.77 10.72 23.79
CA TYR A 431 -10.46 9.70 22.79
C TYR A 431 -9.52 8.62 23.33
N ALA A 432 -8.55 8.98 24.16
CA ALA A 432 -7.66 8.01 24.81
C ALA A 432 -8.46 7.04 25.69
N ASP A 433 -9.27 7.56 26.61
CA ASP A 433 -10.14 6.76 27.48
C ASP A 433 -11.07 5.86 26.65
N TYR A 434 -11.64 6.42 25.58
CA TYR A 434 -12.53 5.69 24.68
C TYR A 434 -11.82 4.54 23.97
N TYR A 435 -10.68 4.79 23.31
CA TYR A 435 -9.96 3.76 22.57
C TYR A 435 -9.25 2.74 23.48
N GLN A 436 -8.89 3.13 24.70
CA GLN A 436 -8.37 2.23 25.73
C GLN A 436 -9.43 1.25 26.23
N SER A 437 -10.72 1.55 26.11
CA SER A 437 -11.81 0.64 26.50
C SER A 437 -11.95 -0.61 25.60
N PHE A 438 -11.21 -0.66 24.48
CA PHE A 438 -11.27 -1.78 23.53
C PHE A 438 -10.06 -2.69 23.68
N GLY A 439 -10.28 -3.85 24.30
CA GLY A 439 -9.29 -4.91 24.43
C GLY A 439 -9.24 -5.81 23.20
N VAL A 440 -8.07 -6.37 22.92
CA VAL A 440 -7.87 -7.46 21.95
C VAL A 440 -7.68 -8.75 22.72
N LYS A 441 -8.43 -9.80 22.37
CA LYS A 441 -8.25 -11.12 22.99
C LYS A 441 -6.93 -11.74 22.53
N GLN A 442 -6.08 -12.10 23.46
CA GLN A 442 -4.86 -12.88 23.22
C GLN A 442 -5.18 -14.37 23.00
N ARG A 443 -4.15 -15.16 22.68
CA ARG A 443 -4.30 -16.61 22.42
C ARG A 443 -4.78 -17.39 23.64
N ASP A 444 -4.46 -16.93 24.83
CA ASP A 444 -4.91 -17.46 26.12
C ASP A 444 -6.32 -17.00 26.52
N GLY A 445 -6.92 -16.09 25.74
CA GLY A 445 -8.24 -15.52 25.99
C GLY A 445 -8.23 -14.23 26.83
N GLU A 446 -7.08 -13.79 27.35
CA GLU A 446 -6.98 -12.54 28.11
C GLU A 446 -7.19 -11.31 27.21
N LEU A 447 -7.85 -10.29 27.75
CA LEU A 447 -8.03 -9.01 27.04
C LEU A 447 -6.81 -8.12 27.28
N HIS A 448 -6.09 -7.83 26.21
CA HIS A 448 -5.00 -6.87 26.23
C HIS A 448 -5.49 -5.51 25.72
N PHE A 449 -5.36 -4.50 26.56
CA PHE A 449 -5.70 -3.12 26.21
C PHE A 449 -4.43 -2.38 25.77
N ASN A 450 -4.52 -1.60 24.69
CA ASN A 450 -3.34 -0.91 24.18
C ASN A 450 -3.08 0.37 24.99
N GLU A 451 -1.93 0.46 25.65
CA GLU A 451 -1.52 1.66 26.39
C GLU A 451 -0.97 2.78 25.46
N ARG A 452 -0.76 2.53 24.17
CA ARG A 452 -0.04 3.46 23.28
C ARG A 452 -0.92 4.57 22.72
N ASN A 453 -0.33 5.77 22.68
CA ASN A 453 -0.90 7.00 22.08
C ASN A 453 -1.17 6.91 20.55
N ILE A 454 -0.65 5.91 19.85
CA ILE A 454 -0.79 5.80 18.38
C ILE A 454 -2.27 5.60 17.99
N LYS A 455 -2.98 4.69 18.66
CA LYS A 455 -4.42 4.46 18.44
C LYS A 455 -5.24 5.74 18.60
N VAL A 456 -4.87 6.57 19.58
CA VAL A 456 -5.59 7.80 19.89
C VAL A 456 -5.46 8.80 18.74
N ARG A 457 -4.23 9.04 18.27
CA ARG A 457 -4.00 9.99 17.18
C ARG A 457 -4.73 9.57 15.90
N ASP A 458 -4.57 8.32 15.49
CA ASP A 458 -5.13 7.85 14.22
C ASP A 458 -6.65 7.63 14.35
N GLY A 459 -7.12 7.22 15.52
CA GLY A 459 -8.54 7.07 15.84
C GLY A 459 -9.31 8.39 15.95
N ILE A 460 -8.68 9.48 16.39
CA ILE A 460 -9.24 10.84 16.29
C ILE A 460 -9.43 11.21 14.82
N ALA A 461 -8.37 11.04 14.01
CA ALA A 461 -8.42 11.35 12.59
C ALA A 461 -9.53 10.59 11.88
N ASP A 462 -9.69 9.30 12.19
CA ASP A 462 -10.76 8.47 11.62
C ASP A 462 -12.16 8.95 11.99
N VAL A 463 -12.43 9.17 13.28
CA VAL A 463 -13.78 9.58 13.74
C VAL A 463 -14.16 10.93 13.15
N GLU A 464 -13.25 11.91 13.21
CA GLU A 464 -13.55 13.24 12.71
C GLU A 464 -13.62 13.29 11.18
N ALA A 465 -12.75 12.56 10.48
CA ALA A 465 -12.82 12.42 9.03
C ALA A 465 -14.14 11.80 8.59
N MET A 466 -14.62 10.77 9.30
CA MET A 466 -15.88 10.12 9.00
C MET A 466 -17.07 11.07 9.18
N ARG A 467 -17.06 11.91 10.22
CA ARG A 467 -18.09 12.94 10.45
C ARG A 467 -18.08 14.01 9.38
N ILE A 468 -16.90 14.54 9.03
CA ILE A 468 -16.74 15.54 7.97
C ILE A 468 -17.23 14.97 6.64
N ALA A 469 -16.80 13.76 6.28
CA ALA A 469 -17.23 13.12 5.05
C ALA A 469 -18.74 12.84 5.03
N TYR A 470 -19.28 12.31 6.13
CA TYR A 470 -20.72 12.08 6.25
C TYR A 470 -21.52 13.39 6.07
N ASN A 471 -21.11 14.46 6.75
CA ASN A 471 -21.81 15.74 6.67
C ASN A 471 -21.71 16.36 5.27
N ALA A 472 -20.55 16.26 4.62
CA ALA A 472 -20.36 16.72 3.24
C ALA A 472 -21.25 15.95 2.25
N LEU A 473 -21.42 14.64 2.44
CA LEU A 473 -22.33 13.82 1.64
C LEU A 473 -23.77 14.30 1.78
N ILE A 474 -24.29 14.41 3.01
CA ILE A 474 -25.71 14.74 3.22
C ILE A 474 -26.06 16.18 2.84
N LYS A 475 -25.08 17.09 2.84
CA LYS A 475 -25.24 18.49 2.40
C LYS A 475 -25.03 18.67 0.89
N SER A 476 -24.59 17.63 0.17
CA SER A 476 -24.36 17.71 -1.27
C SER A 476 -25.67 17.87 -2.04
N ASP A 477 -25.66 18.79 -2.99
CA ASP A 477 -26.71 19.01 -4.00
C ASP A 477 -27.05 17.75 -4.83
N VAL A 478 -26.09 16.82 -4.98
CA VAL A 478 -26.28 15.56 -5.71
C VAL A 478 -27.02 14.53 -4.87
N TYR A 479 -26.92 14.61 -3.54
CA TYR A 479 -27.59 13.68 -2.64
C TYR A 479 -29.09 13.98 -2.60
N ARG A 480 -29.90 13.10 -3.19
CA ARG A 480 -31.36 13.27 -3.29
C ARG A 480 -32.13 12.61 -2.13
N GLY A 481 -31.47 12.36 -1.00
CA GLY A 481 -32.07 11.64 0.13
C GLY A 481 -32.29 10.15 -0.17
N PHE A 482 -33.19 9.52 0.60
CA PHE A 482 -33.60 8.12 0.42
C PHE A 482 -34.33 7.83 -0.92
N LYS A 483 -34.56 8.83 -1.78
CA LYS A 483 -35.37 8.73 -3.02
C LYS A 483 -34.57 8.38 -4.28
N SER A 484 -33.33 7.88 -4.15
CA SER A 484 -32.53 7.46 -5.30
C SER A 484 -33.12 6.21 -5.96
N SER A 485 -33.76 6.42 -7.11
CA SER A 485 -34.56 5.48 -7.90
C SER A 485 -33.75 4.40 -8.67
N MET A 486 -32.51 4.11 -8.28
CA MET A 486 -31.84 2.88 -8.75
C MET A 486 -32.14 1.76 -7.76
N SER A 487 -33.38 1.27 -7.81
CA SER A 487 -33.97 0.28 -6.90
C SER A 487 -33.45 -1.15 -7.11
N MET A 488 -32.13 -1.33 -7.11
CA MET A 488 -31.53 -2.66 -7.16
C MET A 488 -30.54 -2.97 -6.04
N SER A 489 -30.09 -1.98 -5.27
CA SER A 489 -29.31 -2.26 -4.05
C SER A 489 -30.20 -2.23 -2.82
N ALA A 490 -29.98 -3.18 -1.90
CA ALA A 490 -30.60 -3.21 -0.59
C ALA A 490 -30.22 -2.03 0.33
N PHE A 491 -29.31 -1.15 -0.12
CA PHE A 491 -28.79 -0.03 0.65
C PHE A 491 -29.04 1.30 -0.06
N ASN A 492 -29.36 2.33 0.71
CA ASN A 492 -29.35 3.72 0.22
C ASN A 492 -27.92 4.30 0.22
N ASP A 493 -27.72 5.50 -0.34
CA ASP A 493 -26.39 6.12 -0.45
C ASP A 493 -25.71 6.35 0.91
N VAL A 494 -26.46 6.59 1.99
CA VAL A 494 -25.87 6.78 3.32
C VAL A 494 -25.40 5.45 3.92
N GLU A 495 -26.18 4.38 3.73
CA GLU A 495 -25.74 3.04 4.12
C GLU A 495 -24.52 2.59 3.32
N TRP A 496 -24.52 2.84 2.01
CA TRP A 496 -23.36 2.60 1.15
C TRP A 496 -22.13 3.38 1.60
N PHE A 497 -22.31 4.64 2.01
CA PHE A 497 -21.24 5.46 2.56
C PHE A 497 -20.60 4.80 3.78
N PHE A 498 -21.40 4.36 4.77
CA PHE A 498 -20.87 3.70 5.96
C PHE A 498 -20.14 2.40 5.65
N HIS A 499 -20.69 1.56 4.77
CA HIS A 499 -20.00 0.32 4.40
C HIS A 499 -18.66 0.62 3.70
N THR A 500 -18.67 1.51 2.69
CA THR A 500 -17.50 1.72 1.81
C THR A 500 -16.40 2.60 2.40
N ALA A 501 -16.72 3.54 3.29
CA ALA A 501 -15.71 4.27 4.05
C ALA A 501 -14.82 3.33 4.88
N LEU A 502 -15.37 2.19 5.30
CA LEU A 502 -14.70 1.24 6.17
C LEU A 502 -14.11 0.03 5.43
N LEU A 503 -14.64 -0.34 4.25
CA LEU A 503 -14.15 -1.49 3.46
C LEU A 503 -12.64 -1.41 3.11
N GLY A 504 -12.08 -0.20 2.95
CA GLY A 504 -10.65 -0.02 2.71
C GLY A 504 -9.75 -0.50 3.87
N THR A 505 -10.33 -0.72 5.05
CA THR A 505 -9.62 -1.17 6.26
C THR A 505 -9.91 -2.63 6.63
N CYS A 506 -10.72 -3.33 5.83
CA CYS A 506 -10.95 -4.76 6.02
C CYS A 506 -9.63 -5.53 5.82
N ASP A 507 -9.27 -6.33 6.81
CA ASP A 507 -8.07 -7.14 6.87
C ASP A 507 -8.42 -8.54 7.39
N GLU A 508 -8.05 -9.58 6.64
CA GLU A 508 -8.43 -10.96 6.92
C GLU A 508 -7.66 -11.60 8.09
N ARG A 509 -6.57 -10.97 8.54
CA ARG A 509 -5.77 -11.47 9.66
C ARG A 509 -6.58 -11.49 10.95
N ALA A 510 -6.29 -12.41 11.86
CA ALA A 510 -6.98 -12.46 13.15
C ALA A 510 -6.64 -11.22 14.01
N ASP A 511 -7.54 -10.82 14.92
CA ASP A 511 -7.39 -9.62 15.76
C ASP A 511 -6.01 -9.47 16.39
N LEU A 512 -5.49 -10.56 16.95
CA LEU A 512 -4.19 -10.57 17.59
C LEU A 512 -3.04 -10.39 16.59
N GLU A 513 -3.06 -11.08 15.46
CA GLU A 513 -2.03 -10.94 14.43
C GLU A 513 -2.02 -9.51 13.88
N GLN A 514 -3.21 -8.96 13.71
CA GLN A 514 -3.46 -7.64 13.17
C GLN A 514 -3.05 -6.56 14.20
N TYR A 515 -3.28 -6.82 15.50
CA TYR A 515 -2.72 -6.06 16.63
C TYR A 515 -1.19 -6.12 16.68
N GLU A 516 -0.57 -7.29 16.53
CA GLU A 516 0.89 -7.46 16.55
C GLU A 516 1.55 -6.77 15.35
N ALA A 517 1.03 -7.01 14.14
CA ALA A 517 1.59 -6.50 12.90
C ALA A 517 1.44 -4.99 12.74
N LEU A 518 0.31 -4.43 13.19
CA LEU A 518 0.05 -2.99 13.13
C LEU A 518 0.43 -2.27 14.41
N ARG A 519 1.11 -2.95 15.35
CA ARG A 519 1.49 -2.42 16.67
C ARG A 519 0.29 -1.82 17.42
N GLY A 520 -0.87 -2.42 17.22
CA GLY A 520 -2.11 -2.18 17.94
C GLY A 520 -3.31 -1.78 17.10
N ASP A 521 -3.20 -1.57 15.79
CA ASP A 521 -4.03 -0.57 15.11
C ASP A 521 -5.18 -1.06 14.21
N SER A 522 -5.82 -2.21 14.47
CA SER A 522 -6.44 -2.92 13.33
C SER A 522 -7.97 -3.18 13.34
N LEU A 523 -8.61 -3.82 14.32
CA LEU A 523 -10.06 -4.14 14.20
C LEU A 523 -10.98 -3.24 15.01
N THR A 524 -10.52 -2.83 16.17
CA THR A 524 -11.21 -1.91 17.05
C THR A 524 -11.68 -0.64 16.33
N ARG A 525 -10.92 -0.18 15.34
CA ARG A 525 -11.09 1.14 14.72
C ARG A 525 -12.46 1.30 14.07
N LEU A 526 -12.93 0.32 13.29
CA LEU A 526 -14.17 0.48 12.55
C LEU A 526 -15.40 0.53 13.45
N ASN A 527 -15.50 -0.42 14.36
CA ASN A 527 -16.57 -0.46 15.36
C ASN A 527 -16.47 0.76 16.30
N ALA A 528 -15.27 1.21 16.64
CA ALA A 528 -15.07 2.40 17.44
C ALA A 528 -15.51 3.69 16.72
N ILE A 529 -15.30 3.81 15.41
CA ILE A 529 -15.74 4.97 14.63
C ILE A 529 -17.26 5.09 14.67
N VAL A 530 -17.98 4.02 14.33
CA VAL A 530 -19.45 4.08 14.22
C VAL A 530 -20.14 4.29 15.57
N ARG A 531 -19.56 3.78 16.66
CA ARG A 531 -20.02 4.03 18.04
C ARG A 531 -19.82 5.48 18.48
N GLN A 532 -19.00 6.27 17.79
CA GLN A 532 -18.86 7.72 17.99
C GLN A 532 -19.78 8.54 17.08
N MET A 533 -20.69 7.90 16.34
CA MET A 533 -21.59 8.54 15.38
C MET A 533 -23.05 8.20 15.67
N PRO A 534 -23.79 9.03 16.43
CA PRO A 534 -25.23 8.83 16.67
C PRO A 534 -26.06 8.67 15.38
N GLN A 535 -25.60 9.25 14.28
CA GLN A 535 -26.18 9.11 12.94
C GLN A 535 -26.18 7.66 12.48
N PHE A 536 -25.11 6.90 12.75
CA PHE A 536 -25.02 5.47 12.43
C PHE A 536 -26.10 4.68 13.18
N SER A 537 -26.20 4.86 14.50
CA SER A 537 -27.19 4.13 15.30
C SER A 537 -28.63 4.43 14.88
N ARG A 538 -28.93 5.67 14.47
CA ARG A 538 -30.24 6.01 13.91
C ARG A 538 -30.48 5.36 12.55
N LEU A 539 -29.49 5.40 11.67
CA LEU A 539 -29.58 4.85 10.32
C LEU A 539 -29.84 3.34 10.35
N PHE A 540 -29.09 2.60 11.16
CA PHE A 540 -29.19 1.15 11.28
C PHE A 540 -30.12 0.68 12.40
N ARG A 541 -30.83 1.62 13.05
CA ARG A 541 -31.82 1.37 14.12
C ARG A 541 -31.27 0.56 15.29
N CYS A 542 -30.05 0.87 15.73
CA CYS A 542 -29.43 0.20 16.86
C CYS A 542 -30.10 0.60 18.18
N GLY A 543 -30.68 -0.39 18.87
CA GLY A 543 -31.44 -0.27 20.10
C GLY A 543 -30.57 -0.23 21.35
N ALA A 544 -31.22 -0.14 22.52
CA ALA A 544 -30.53 -0.28 23.80
C ALA A 544 -29.94 -1.69 23.92
N GLY A 545 -28.69 -1.80 24.38
CA GLY A 545 -27.98 -3.09 24.49
C GLY A 545 -27.23 -3.52 23.23
N ASP A 546 -27.49 -2.91 22.07
CA ASP A 546 -26.69 -3.17 20.87
C ASP A 546 -25.26 -2.66 21.02
N LYS A 547 -24.28 -3.49 20.68
CA LYS A 547 -22.85 -3.15 20.83
C LYS A 547 -22.44 -1.94 20.00
N MET A 548 -23.01 -1.77 18.81
CA MET A 548 -22.73 -0.64 17.90
C MET A 548 -23.66 0.55 18.12
N ARG A 549 -24.47 0.56 19.18
CA ARG A 549 -25.15 1.78 19.60
C ARG A 549 -24.09 2.82 19.99
N ALA A 550 -24.37 4.06 19.62
CA ALA A 550 -23.53 5.18 19.93
C ALA A 550 -23.33 5.28 21.44
N VAL A 551 -22.08 5.47 21.86
CA VAL A 551 -21.76 5.61 23.28
C VAL A 551 -22.38 6.88 23.85
N GLU A 552 -22.66 6.87 25.15
CA GLU A 552 -23.24 8.03 25.83
C GLU A 552 -22.30 9.24 25.78
N LYS A 553 -21.00 9.01 26.01
CA LYS A 553 -19.97 10.04 25.94
C LYS A 553 -19.34 10.08 24.54
N ILE A 554 -19.85 10.97 23.70
CA ILE A 554 -19.29 11.22 22.37
C ILE A 554 -18.07 12.13 22.49
N CYS A 555 -16.91 11.68 22.00
CA CYS A 555 -15.70 12.48 21.91
C CYS A 555 -15.71 13.28 20.60
N GLN A 556 -15.39 14.57 20.68
CA GLN A 556 -15.48 15.49 19.54
C GLN A 556 -14.38 16.57 19.60
N VAL A 557 -13.62 16.70 18.51
CA VAL A 557 -12.69 17.80 18.27
C VAL A 557 -13.43 19.02 17.77
N PHE A 558 -14.41 18.83 16.87
CA PHE A 558 -15.14 19.90 16.18
C PHE A 558 -16.46 20.31 16.87
N ALA A 559 -16.47 20.39 18.21
CA ALA A 559 -17.65 20.62 19.04
C ALA A 559 -17.91 22.10 19.40
#